data_AF-A0A7C7KWD5-F1
#
_entry.id   AF-A0A7C7KWD5-F1
#
_cell.length_a   1.000
_cell.length_b   1.000
_cell.length_c   1.000
_cell.angle_alpha   90.00
_cell.angle_beta   90.00
_cell.angle_gamma   90.00
#
_symmetry.space_group_name_H-M   'P 1'
#
loop_
_entity.id
_entity.type
_entity.pdbx_description
1 polymer ?
#
loop_
_entity_poly.entity_id
_entity_poly.type
_entity_poly.pdbx_seq_one_letter_code
_entity_poly.pdbx_strand_id
1 'polypeptide(L)'
;AAQLFATVELPVLPVVDEQGRLRGLISRADVASALCHALRPSRVAGMSTPLGVYLTSGAHRGGANDFGLFLTGAAMAILLFIAQFMVKIAFHIVDITTGLNLLSLYQDAGELMLQSDLAMSVSALGMLLQVIFFFALMRMLPLAGYHGAEHKVVHAIERGEMLTAERVLSMPRVHPRCGTNIVAMILLFLTIYFGRPSMWLTIILVGVVVLTWRRLGMLLQALFTTKNPTPKQLESALRAGRELLAHYHERPNYRPPFVVALWNMGFIQAFAGFGTMHFLGVVCSWIIDHFIVV
;
A
#
# COMPACT_ATOMS: atom_id res chain seq x y z
N ALA A 1 17.71 -36.64 -0.23
CA ALA A 1 18.85 -35.74 0.06
C ALA A 1 19.34 -35.86 1.51
N ALA A 2 18.51 -35.59 2.53
CA ALA A 2 18.92 -35.66 3.94
C ALA A 2 19.51 -37.02 4.36
N GLN A 3 18.82 -38.11 4.06
CA GLN A 3 19.33 -39.47 4.31
C GLN A 3 20.64 -39.74 3.56
N LEU A 4 20.76 -39.28 2.31
CA LEU A 4 22.01 -39.43 1.53
C LEU A 4 23.18 -38.73 2.22
N PHE A 5 23.01 -37.46 2.63
CA PHE A 5 24.02 -36.72 3.39
C PHE A 5 24.39 -37.35 4.74
N ALA A 6 23.53 -38.18 5.33
CA ALA A 6 23.87 -38.94 6.53
C ALA A 6 24.84 -40.11 6.23
N THR A 7 24.85 -40.59 4.98
CA THR A 7 25.67 -41.74 4.55
C THR A 7 26.93 -41.37 3.76
N VAL A 8 26.95 -40.19 3.12
CA VAL A 8 28.09 -39.73 2.31
C VAL A 8 28.78 -38.51 2.90
N GLU A 9 30.11 -38.52 2.93
CA GLU A 9 30.97 -37.41 3.37
C GLU A 9 31.21 -36.37 2.26
N LEU A 10 30.20 -36.10 1.43
CA LEU A 10 30.28 -35.07 0.41
C LEU A 10 29.78 -33.72 0.96
N PRO A 11 30.43 -32.59 0.61
CA PRO A 11 29.97 -31.26 1.00
C PRO A 11 28.70 -30.82 0.24
N VAL A 12 28.51 -31.33 -0.99
CA VAL A 12 27.38 -31.06 -1.86
C VAL A 12 26.94 -32.32 -2.61
N LEU A 13 25.65 -32.40 -2.96
CA LEU A 13 25.07 -33.45 -3.79
C LEU A 13 24.63 -32.85 -5.15
N PRO A 14 25.00 -33.45 -6.29
CA PRO A 14 24.47 -33.05 -7.58
C PRO A 14 23.00 -33.48 -7.73
N VAL A 15 22.21 -32.61 -8.33
CA VAL A 15 20.83 -32.90 -8.75
C VAL A 15 20.86 -33.11 -10.26
N VAL A 16 20.45 -34.29 -10.70
CA VAL A 16 20.38 -34.66 -12.13
C VAL A 16 18.92 -34.86 -12.56
N ASP A 17 18.62 -34.62 -13.83
CA ASP A 17 17.32 -34.98 -14.42
C ASP A 17 17.26 -36.47 -14.83
N GLU A 18 16.11 -36.90 -15.36
CA GLU A 18 15.89 -38.28 -15.82
C GLU A 18 16.85 -38.70 -16.95
N GLN A 19 17.44 -37.74 -17.68
CA GLN A 19 18.45 -38.01 -18.72
C GLN A 19 19.89 -37.94 -18.18
N GLY A 20 20.07 -37.81 -16.86
CA GLY A 20 21.38 -37.73 -16.21
C GLY A 20 22.08 -36.38 -16.35
N ARG A 21 21.40 -35.34 -16.84
CA ARG A 21 22.00 -34.01 -17.00
C ARG A 21 21.97 -33.27 -15.66
N LEU A 22 23.08 -32.62 -15.31
CA LEU A 22 23.18 -31.82 -14.09
C LEU A 22 22.23 -30.61 -14.14
N ARG A 23 21.34 -30.52 -13.16
CA ARG A 23 20.36 -29.44 -12.97
C ARG A 23 20.72 -28.49 -11.83
N GLY A 24 21.58 -28.90 -10.92
CA GLY A 24 22.01 -28.07 -9.80
C GLY A 24 22.80 -28.83 -8.74
N LEU A 25 23.06 -28.16 -7.63
CA LEU A 25 23.73 -28.69 -6.45
C LEU A 25 22.87 -28.40 -5.22
N ILE A 26 22.88 -29.31 -4.26
CA ILE A 26 22.29 -29.12 -2.93
C ILE A 26 23.40 -29.28 -1.91
N SER A 27 23.52 -28.35 -0.97
CA SER A 27 24.43 -28.45 0.18
C SER A 27 23.73 -28.97 1.43
N ARG A 28 24.50 -29.34 2.46
CA ARG A 28 23.96 -29.67 3.79
C ARG A 28 23.16 -28.50 4.39
N ALA A 29 23.59 -27.26 4.14
CA ALA A 29 22.90 -26.06 4.61
C ALA A 29 21.53 -25.90 3.94
N ASP A 30 21.42 -26.21 2.65
CA ASP A 30 20.13 -26.17 1.94
C ASP A 30 19.14 -27.20 2.49
N VAL A 31 19.62 -28.41 2.79
CA VAL A 31 18.80 -29.47 3.40
C VAL A 31 18.38 -29.10 4.81
N ALA A 32 19.30 -28.59 5.63
CA ALA A 32 18.98 -28.12 6.97
C ALA A 32 17.97 -26.96 6.92
N SER A 33 18.16 -26.00 6.03
CA SER A 33 17.25 -24.88 5.83
C SER A 33 15.86 -25.35 5.38
N ALA A 34 15.78 -26.37 4.52
CA ALA A 34 14.50 -26.93 4.09
C ALA A 34 13.80 -27.69 5.23
N LEU A 35 14.53 -28.55 5.95
CA LEU A 35 14.00 -29.34 7.08
C LEU A 35 13.56 -28.46 8.25
N CYS A 36 14.28 -27.37 8.52
CA CYS A 36 13.94 -26.41 9.56
C CYS A 36 12.91 -25.35 9.10
N HIS A 37 12.35 -25.48 7.88
CA HIS A 37 11.45 -24.48 7.28
C HIS A 37 12.00 -23.04 7.30
N ALA A 38 13.32 -22.90 7.23
CA ALA A 38 14.03 -21.62 7.28
C ALA A 38 14.10 -20.92 5.90
N LEU A 39 13.66 -21.59 4.83
CA LEU A 39 13.53 -20.99 3.51
C LEU A 39 12.48 -19.89 3.55
N ARG A 40 12.84 -18.69 3.08
CA ARG A 40 11.94 -17.54 3.01
C ARG A 40 12.27 -16.67 1.81
N PRO A 41 11.27 -15.98 1.25
CA PRO A 41 11.51 -15.00 0.20
C PRO A 41 12.38 -13.85 0.73
N SER A 42 13.30 -13.35 -0.10
CA SER A 42 14.20 -12.25 0.25
C SER A 42 13.49 -10.91 0.43
N ARG A 43 12.31 -10.77 -0.20
CA ARG A 43 11.43 -9.61 -0.07
C ARG A 43 9.99 -10.08 -0.04
N VAL A 44 9.22 -9.52 0.88
CA VAL A 44 7.78 -9.65 0.93
C VAL A 44 7.18 -8.25 0.90
N ALA A 45 6.14 -8.09 0.09
CA ALA A 45 5.28 -6.93 0.06
C ALA A 45 3.83 -7.38 0.29
N GLY A 46 2.95 -6.43 0.57
CA GLY A 46 1.55 -6.72 0.80
C GLY A 46 0.65 -5.53 0.52
N MET A 47 -0.64 -5.81 0.50
CA MET A 47 -1.70 -4.82 0.40
C MET A 47 -2.86 -5.21 1.32
N SER A 48 -3.36 -4.25 2.08
CA SER A 48 -4.62 -4.43 2.81
C SER A 48 -5.79 -4.29 1.85
N THR A 49 -6.64 -5.31 1.79
CA THR A 49 -7.84 -5.30 0.95
C THR A 49 -9.12 -5.36 1.78
N PRO A 50 -10.28 -4.93 1.23
CA PRO A 50 -11.56 -5.12 1.90
C PRO A 50 -11.90 -6.59 2.19
N LEU A 51 -11.30 -7.53 1.44
CA LEU A 51 -11.51 -8.97 1.57
C LEU A 51 -10.44 -9.67 2.41
N GLY A 52 -9.47 -8.93 2.96
CA GLY A 52 -8.39 -9.48 3.77
C GLY A 52 -7.00 -8.99 3.36
N VAL A 53 -5.96 -9.64 3.88
CA VAL A 53 -4.58 -9.31 3.54
C VAL A 53 -4.15 -10.02 2.27
N TYR A 54 -3.49 -9.28 1.38
CA TYR A 54 -2.74 -9.81 0.24
C TYR A 54 -1.25 -9.72 0.53
N LEU A 55 -0.49 -10.78 0.24
CA LEU A 55 0.96 -10.78 0.30
C LEU A 55 1.56 -11.31 -1.00
N THR A 56 2.75 -10.82 -1.34
CA THR A 56 3.48 -11.18 -2.54
C THR A 56 4.98 -11.15 -2.34
N SER A 57 5.70 -12.08 -2.97
CA SER A 57 7.16 -12.02 -3.13
C SER A 57 7.57 -11.56 -4.53
N GLY A 58 6.60 -11.13 -5.35
CA GLY A 58 6.74 -10.90 -6.79
C GLY A 58 6.61 -12.19 -7.61
N ALA A 59 7.14 -13.30 -7.11
CA ALA A 59 7.00 -14.62 -7.74
C ALA A 59 5.77 -15.39 -7.25
N HIS A 60 5.48 -15.28 -5.95
CA HIS A 60 4.40 -16.01 -5.29
C HIS A 60 3.42 -15.04 -4.65
N ARG A 61 2.20 -15.51 -4.44
CA ARG A 61 1.09 -14.76 -3.86
C ARG A 61 0.49 -15.56 -2.70
N GLY A 62 -0.11 -14.86 -1.74
CA GLY A 62 -0.92 -15.48 -0.69
C GLY A 62 -2.01 -14.53 -0.19
N GLY A 63 -3.13 -15.08 0.27
CA GLY A 63 -4.25 -14.31 0.81
C GLY A 63 -5.25 -13.83 -0.24
N ALA A 64 -5.66 -12.56 -0.13
CA ALA A 64 -6.74 -12.00 -0.94
C ALA A 64 -6.49 -12.09 -2.46
N ASN A 65 -7.57 -12.27 -3.22
CA ASN A 65 -7.52 -12.44 -4.67
C ASN A 65 -7.49 -11.10 -5.43
N ASP A 66 -7.47 -11.17 -6.77
CA ASP A 66 -7.49 -9.99 -7.65
C ASP A 66 -8.71 -9.09 -7.44
N PHE A 67 -9.86 -9.66 -7.08
CA PHE A 67 -11.06 -8.88 -6.75
C PHE A 67 -10.89 -8.09 -5.46
N GLY A 68 -10.22 -8.64 -4.44
CA GLY A 68 -9.86 -7.88 -3.23
C GLY A 68 -8.95 -6.69 -3.55
N LEU A 69 -7.95 -6.89 -4.41
CA LEU A 69 -7.06 -5.82 -4.86
C LEU A 69 -7.81 -4.73 -5.64
N PHE A 70 -8.70 -5.13 -6.54
CA PHE A 70 -9.61 -4.20 -7.24
C PHE A 70 -10.46 -3.38 -6.27
N LEU A 71 -11.10 -4.04 -5.30
CA LEU A 71 -11.92 -3.36 -4.29
C LEU A 71 -11.10 -2.40 -3.41
N THR A 72 -9.80 -2.65 -3.24
CA THR A 72 -8.91 -1.72 -2.53
C THR A 72 -8.82 -0.40 -3.30
N GLY A 73 -8.58 -0.47 -4.60
CA GLY A 73 -8.59 0.69 -5.49
C GLY A 73 -9.91 1.44 -5.49
N ALA A 74 -11.01 0.69 -5.63
CA ALA A 74 -12.36 1.24 -5.58
C ALA A 74 -12.62 1.96 -4.25
N ALA A 75 -12.24 1.35 -3.13
CA ALA A 75 -12.35 1.97 -1.81
C ALA A 75 -11.52 3.25 -1.69
N MET A 76 -10.29 3.29 -2.24
CA MET A 76 -9.47 4.51 -2.23
C MET A 76 -10.13 5.64 -3.03
N ALA A 77 -10.71 5.35 -4.20
CA ALA A 77 -11.43 6.35 -5.01
C ALA A 77 -12.67 6.89 -4.26
N ILE A 78 -13.49 5.99 -3.68
CA ILE A 78 -14.66 6.37 -2.89
C ILE A 78 -14.26 7.26 -1.71
N LEU A 79 -13.19 6.91 -0.99
CA LEU A 79 -12.69 7.72 0.12
C LEU A 79 -12.23 9.10 -0.31
N LEU A 80 -11.57 9.22 -1.47
CA LEU A 80 -11.19 10.52 -2.02
C LEU A 80 -12.43 11.36 -2.38
N PHE A 81 -13.46 10.77 -2.97
CA PHE A 81 -14.71 11.47 -3.25
C PHE A 81 -15.42 11.94 -1.98
N ILE A 82 -15.52 11.10 -0.95
CA ILE A 82 -16.09 11.48 0.34
C ILE A 82 -15.28 12.62 0.97
N ALA A 83 -13.95 12.50 0.99
CA ALA A 83 -13.08 13.56 1.51
C ALA A 83 -13.26 14.88 0.75
N GLN A 84 -13.34 14.85 -0.59
CA GLN A 84 -13.59 16.04 -1.40
C GLN A 84 -14.95 16.65 -1.11
N PHE A 85 -15.99 15.82 -0.96
CA PHE A 85 -17.34 16.26 -0.63
C PHE A 85 -17.40 16.94 0.74
N MET A 86 -16.70 16.41 1.74
CA MET A 86 -16.57 17.04 3.06
C MET A 86 -15.90 18.42 2.99
N VAL A 87 -14.88 18.61 2.14
CA VAL A 87 -14.28 19.93 1.91
C VAL A 87 -15.28 20.90 1.30
N LYS A 88 -16.04 20.48 0.29
CA LYS A 88 -17.08 21.31 -0.34
C LYS A 88 -18.14 21.74 0.68
N ILE A 89 -18.59 20.83 1.54
CA ILE A 89 -19.53 21.17 2.63
C ILE A 89 -18.90 22.17 3.61
N ALA A 90 -17.65 21.96 4.02
CA ALA A 90 -16.97 22.85 4.95
C ALA A 90 -16.86 24.28 4.39
N PHE A 91 -16.47 24.42 3.12
CA PHE A 91 -16.43 25.73 2.45
C PHE A 91 -17.81 26.32 2.27
N HIS A 92 -18.81 25.53 1.88
CA HIS A 92 -20.19 26.02 1.79
C HIS A 92 -20.70 26.59 3.13
N ILE A 93 -20.41 25.92 4.25
CA ILE A 93 -20.77 26.41 5.60
C ILE A 93 -20.07 27.74 5.91
N VAL A 94 -18.79 27.88 5.54
CA VAL A 94 -18.07 29.15 5.69
C VAL A 94 -18.71 30.24 4.83
N ASP A 95 -19.05 29.93 3.59
CA ASP A 95 -19.62 30.88 2.65
C ASP A 95 -20.96 31.44 3.15
N ILE A 96 -21.86 30.59 3.65
CA ILE A 96 -23.16 31.04 4.20
C ILE A 96 -23.02 31.81 5.52
N THR A 97 -21.97 31.57 6.30
CA THR A 97 -21.79 32.21 7.61
C THR A 97 -21.01 33.53 7.54
N THR A 98 -20.10 33.65 6.58
CA THR A 98 -19.18 34.79 6.48
C THR A 98 -19.37 35.62 5.22
N GLY A 99 -20.09 35.10 4.21
CA GLY A 99 -20.20 35.71 2.89
C GLY A 99 -18.91 35.61 2.05
N LEU A 100 -17.91 34.86 2.52
CA LEU A 100 -16.73 34.54 1.72
C LEU A 100 -17.16 33.59 0.58
N ASN A 101 -16.55 33.68 -0.59
CA ASN A 101 -16.93 32.83 -1.75
C ASN A 101 -15.94 31.65 -1.92
N LEU A 102 -15.57 30.99 -0.82
CA LEU A 102 -14.49 29.99 -0.80
C LEU A 102 -14.82 28.76 -1.65
N LEU A 103 -16.08 28.32 -1.70
CA LEU A 103 -16.46 27.16 -2.50
C LEU A 103 -16.25 27.40 -4.00
N SER A 104 -16.64 28.59 -4.49
CA SER A 104 -16.43 28.96 -5.90
C SER A 104 -14.93 29.02 -6.24
N LEU A 105 -14.14 29.67 -5.39
CA LEU A 105 -12.68 29.76 -5.53
C LEU A 105 -12.01 28.38 -5.51
N TYR A 106 -12.56 27.42 -4.76
CA TYR A 106 -12.09 26.04 -4.71
C TYR A 106 -12.49 25.22 -5.94
N GLN A 107 -13.69 25.44 -6.49
CA GLN A 107 -14.21 24.70 -7.65
C GLN A 107 -13.61 25.18 -8.98
N ASP A 108 -13.33 26.48 -9.10
CA ASP A 108 -12.79 27.12 -10.31
C ASP A 108 -11.25 26.98 -10.44
N ALA A 109 -10.68 25.98 -9.78
CA ALA A 109 -9.24 25.70 -9.65
C ALA A 109 -8.50 25.36 -10.97
N GLY A 110 -9.14 25.51 -12.13
CA GLY A 110 -8.53 25.40 -13.45
C GLY A 110 -7.95 26.73 -13.94
N GLU A 111 -8.78 27.60 -14.52
CA GLU A 111 -8.35 28.86 -15.14
C GLU A 111 -8.05 29.98 -14.13
N LEU A 112 -8.74 30.02 -12.98
CA LEU A 112 -8.60 31.08 -11.98
C LEU A 112 -7.38 30.89 -11.06
N MET A 113 -6.92 29.64 -10.90
CA MET A 113 -5.78 29.27 -10.05
C MET A 113 -4.44 29.88 -10.49
N LEU A 114 -4.32 30.21 -11.78
CA LEU A 114 -3.10 30.83 -12.34
C LEU A 114 -3.13 32.37 -12.25
N GLN A 115 -4.28 32.97 -11.95
CA GLN A 115 -4.50 34.41 -12.06
C GLN A 115 -4.74 35.11 -10.72
N SER A 116 -5.08 34.38 -9.64
CA SER A 116 -5.29 34.96 -8.31
C SER A 116 -4.60 34.20 -7.18
N ASP A 117 -3.83 34.93 -6.38
CA ASP A 117 -3.14 34.39 -5.20
C ASP A 117 -4.13 33.88 -4.14
N LEU A 118 -5.31 34.50 -4.07
CA LEU A 118 -6.38 34.08 -3.16
C LEU A 118 -6.99 32.74 -3.58
N ALA A 119 -7.36 32.54 -4.85
CA ALA A 119 -7.90 31.25 -5.31
C ALA A 119 -6.87 30.14 -5.10
N MET A 120 -5.60 30.40 -5.44
CA MET A 120 -4.52 29.44 -5.22
C MET A 120 -4.37 29.06 -3.73
N SER A 121 -4.44 30.05 -2.82
CA SER A 121 -4.38 29.80 -1.38
C SER A 121 -5.58 28.98 -0.88
N VAL A 122 -6.78 29.27 -1.37
CA VAL A 122 -8.01 28.51 -1.06
C VAL A 122 -7.94 27.09 -1.61
N SER A 123 -7.44 26.88 -2.83
CA SER A 123 -7.23 25.56 -3.41
C SER A 123 -6.20 24.75 -2.63
N ALA A 124 -5.09 25.36 -2.21
CA ALA A 124 -4.08 24.72 -1.37
C ALA A 124 -4.66 24.31 -0.01
N LEU A 125 -5.47 25.18 0.61
CA LEU A 125 -6.20 24.85 1.84
C LEU A 125 -7.18 23.69 1.62
N GLY A 126 -7.95 23.72 0.52
CA GLY A 126 -8.87 22.65 0.15
C GLY A 126 -8.17 21.31 -0.03
N MET A 127 -7.02 21.30 -0.72
CA MET A 127 -6.18 20.10 -0.87
C MET A 127 -5.68 19.58 0.49
N LEU A 128 -5.21 20.48 1.37
CA LEU A 128 -4.77 20.12 2.71
C LEU A 128 -5.91 19.47 3.52
N LEU A 129 -7.09 20.09 3.53
CA LEU A 129 -8.28 19.57 4.21
C LEU A 129 -8.71 18.22 3.63
N GLN A 130 -8.67 18.06 2.30
CA GLN A 130 -8.99 16.80 1.64
C GLN A 130 -8.04 15.69 2.08
N VAL A 131 -6.73 15.95 2.13
CA VAL A 131 -5.73 14.99 2.62
C VAL A 131 -6.01 14.62 4.09
N ILE A 132 -6.33 15.59 4.93
CA ILE A 132 -6.68 15.37 6.34
C ILE A 132 -7.92 14.47 6.45
N PHE A 133 -9.02 14.79 5.76
CA PHE A 133 -10.23 13.99 5.77
C PHE A 133 -10.01 12.59 5.22
N PHE A 134 -9.26 12.44 4.12
CA PHE A 134 -8.94 11.14 3.55
C PHE A 134 -8.22 10.25 4.57
N PHE A 135 -7.18 10.76 5.23
CA PHE A 135 -6.45 9.99 6.23
C PHE A 135 -7.27 9.71 7.49
N ALA A 136 -8.14 10.65 7.91
CA ALA A 136 -9.07 10.42 9.01
C ALA A 136 -10.05 9.28 8.69
N LEU A 137 -10.68 9.29 7.51
CA LEU A 137 -11.59 8.24 7.05
C LEU A 137 -10.88 6.89 6.90
N MET A 138 -9.67 6.87 6.33
CA MET A 138 -8.81 5.68 6.26
C MET A 138 -8.58 5.09 7.66
N ARG A 139 -8.32 5.96 8.65
CA ARG A 139 -8.15 5.58 10.05
C ARG A 139 -9.43 5.16 10.73
N MET A 140 -10.61 5.38 10.17
CA MET A 140 -11.87 4.88 10.72
C MET A 140 -12.19 3.49 10.17
N LEU A 141 -11.87 3.22 8.90
CA LEU A 141 -12.17 1.96 8.25
C LEU A 141 -11.41 0.74 8.81
N PRO A 142 -11.94 -0.49 8.60
CA PRO A 142 -11.24 -1.73 8.91
C PRO A 142 -9.93 -1.92 8.14
N LEU A 143 -9.75 -1.27 6.99
CA LEU A 143 -8.56 -1.37 6.15
C LEU A 143 -7.27 -1.08 6.92
N ALA A 144 -7.25 -0.05 7.77
CA ALA A 144 -6.07 0.27 8.57
C ALA A 144 -5.72 -0.85 9.59
N GLY A 145 -6.70 -1.64 10.04
CA GLY A 145 -6.45 -2.82 10.87
C GLY A 145 -5.85 -3.98 10.08
N TYR A 146 -6.37 -4.27 8.88
CA TYR A 146 -5.77 -5.25 7.96
C TYR A 146 -4.34 -4.85 7.55
N HIS A 147 -4.09 -3.56 7.32
CA HIS A 147 -2.77 -3.03 7.00
C HIS A 147 -1.78 -3.21 8.17
N GLY A 148 -2.22 -2.94 9.40
CA GLY A 148 -1.41 -3.23 10.59
C GLY A 148 -1.10 -4.71 10.76
N ALA A 149 -2.04 -5.60 10.42
CA ALA A 149 -1.83 -7.05 10.43
C ALA A 149 -0.82 -7.50 9.36
N GLU A 150 -0.96 -6.96 8.15
CA GLU A 150 -0.06 -7.21 7.01
C GLU A 150 1.39 -6.86 7.37
N HIS A 151 1.64 -5.64 7.84
CA HIS A 151 2.99 -5.23 8.29
C HIS A 151 3.56 -6.15 9.36
N LYS A 152 2.75 -6.55 10.34
CA LYS A 152 3.18 -7.44 11.42
C LYS A 152 3.60 -8.82 10.88
N VAL A 153 2.83 -9.38 9.95
CA VAL A 153 3.17 -10.66 9.31
C VAL A 153 4.41 -10.54 8.44
N VAL A 154 4.54 -9.47 7.66
CA VAL A 154 5.75 -9.21 6.88
C VAL A 154 6.97 -9.16 7.80
N HIS A 155 6.95 -8.36 8.88
CA HIS A 155 8.04 -8.33 9.86
C HIS A 155 8.39 -9.71 10.42
N ALA A 156 7.39 -10.55 10.73
CA ALA A 156 7.64 -11.91 11.22
C ALA A 156 8.35 -12.77 10.16
N ILE A 157 7.92 -12.72 8.90
CA ILE A 157 8.58 -13.44 7.79
C ILE A 157 10.02 -12.95 7.60
N GLU A 158 10.22 -11.63 7.58
CA GLU A 158 11.55 -11.03 7.38
C GLU A 158 12.51 -11.34 8.52
N ARG A 159 12.00 -11.47 9.74
CA ARG A 159 12.79 -11.91 10.91
C ARG A 159 12.97 -13.42 10.97
N GLY A 160 12.17 -14.20 10.24
CA GLY A 160 12.25 -15.66 10.24
C GLY A 160 11.59 -16.28 11.46
N GLU A 161 10.61 -15.56 12.01
CA GLU A 161 9.81 -15.99 13.15
C GLU A 161 8.70 -16.91 12.67
N MET A 162 8.29 -17.84 13.53
CA MET A 162 7.14 -18.69 13.24
C MET A 162 5.86 -17.84 13.13
N LEU A 163 5.02 -18.13 12.12
CA LEU A 163 3.73 -17.45 11.91
C LEU A 163 2.65 -17.94 12.89
N THR A 164 2.87 -17.64 14.17
CA THR A 164 1.90 -17.77 15.25
C THR A 164 1.29 -16.41 15.60
N ALA A 165 0.09 -16.42 16.17
CA ALA A 165 -0.60 -15.18 16.56
C ALA A 165 0.23 -14.35 17.55
N GLU A 166 0.83 -14.99 18.55
CA GLU A 166 1.68 -14.35 19.55
C GLU A 166 2.89 -13.64 18.93
N ARG A 167 3.64 -14.35 18.08
CA ARG A 167 4.85 -13.82 17.44
C ARG A 167 4.51 -12.66 16.52
N VAL A 168 3.47 -12.79 15.69
CA VAL A 168 3.03 -11.73 14.79
C VAL A 168 2.50 -10.51 15.57
N LEU A 169 1.75 -10.71 16.65
CA LEU A 169 1.28 -9.59 17.48
C LEU A 169 2.41 -8.80 18.13
N SER A 170 3.52 -9.46 18.47
CA SER A 170 4.72 -8.79 19.01
C SER A 170 5.45 -7.91 17.99
N MET A 171 5.18 -8.08 16.69
CA MET A 171 5.88 -7.32 15.64
C MET A 171 5.44 -5.86 15.59
N PRO A 172 6.30 -4.93 15.12
CA PRO A 172 5.91 -3.55 14.87
C PRO A 172 4.79 -3.46 13.82
N ARG A 173 3.85 -2.54 14.01
CA ARG A 173 2.80 -2.23 13.01
C ARG A 173 3.25 -1.24 11.94
N VAL A 174 4.36 -0.55 12.15
CA VAL A 174 4.95 0.41 11.21
C VAL A 174 6.06 -0.31 10.44
N HIS A 175 6.11 -0.11 9.14
CA HIS A 175 7.09 -0.77 8.28
C HIS A 175 7.86 0.25 7.42
N PRO A 176 9.21 0.21 7.43
CA PRO A 176 10.04 1.24 6.77
C PRO A 176 9.97 1.19 5.24
N ARG A 177 9.55 0.07 4.65
CA ARG A 177 9.42 -0.10 3.19
C ARG A 177 7.96 -0.09 2.71
N CYS A 178 7.03 0.35 3.56
CA CYS A 178 5.62 0.51 3.17
C CYS A 178 5.47 1.59 2.09
N GLY A 179 4.59 1.35 1.11
CA GLY A 179 4.27 2.30 0.04
C GLY A 179 3.70 3.63 0.55
N THR A 180 3.06 3.66 1.73
CA THR A 180 2.60 4.90 2.38
C THR A 180 3.74 5.91 2.58
N ASN A 181 4.98 5.47 2.77
CA ASN A 181 6.12 6.37 2.86
C ASN A 181 6.34 7.14 1.55
N ILE A 182 6.16 6.47 0.42
CA ILE A 182 6.27 7.08 -0.91
C ILE A 182 5.10 8.03 -1.14
N VAL A 183 3.87 7.63 -0.80
CA VAL A 183 2.68 8.49 -0.91
C VAL A 183 2.84 9.77 -0.08
N ALA A 184 3.34 9.65 1.16
CA ALA A 184 3.63 10.79 2.03
C ALA A 184 4.61 11.77 1.38
N MET A 185 5.69 11.25 0.81
CA MET A 185 6.69 12.04 0.09
C MET A 185 6.08 12.78 -1.10
N ILE A 186 5.28 12.10 -1.92
CA ILE A 186 4.61 12.70 -3.08
C ILE A 186 3.66 13.82 -2.64
N LEU A 187 2.84 13.59 -1.61
CA LEU A 187 1.93 14.61 -1.08
C LEU A 187 2.68 15.86 -0.60
N LEU A 188 3.80 15.68 0.11
CA LEU A 188 4.63 16.81 0.56
C LEU A 188 5.21 17.60 -0.61
N PHE A 189 5.70 16.92 -1.65
CA PHE A 189 6.19 17.60 -2.86
C PHE A 189 5.09 18.37 -3.58
N LEU A 190 3.89 17.79 -3.69
CA LEU A 190 2.75 18.47 -4.31
C LEU A 190 2.34 19.71 -3.50
N THR A 191 2.28 19.62 -2.17
CA THR A 191 1.98 20.77 -1.31
C THR A 191 3.01 21.89 -1.48
N ILE A 192 4.31 21.58 -1.56
CA ILE A 192 5.35 22.58 -1.82
C ILE A 192 5.18 23.19 -3.22
N TYR A 193 4.93 22.36 -4.23
CA TYR A 193 4.77 22.79 -5.61
C TYR A 193 3.59 23.75 -5.78
N PHE A 194 2.42 23.39 -5.25
CA PHE A 194 1.21 24.23 -5.34
C PHE A 194 1.27 25.45 -4.42
N GLY A 195 2.02 25.38 -3.32
CA GLY A 195 2.25 26.54 -2.44
C GLY A 195 3.15 27.62 -3.02
N ARG A 196 3.85 27.35 -4.14
CA ARG A 196 4.79 28.25 -4.83
C ARG A 196 5.63 29.15 -3.89
N PRO A 197 6.33 28.58 -2.88
CA PRO A 197 7.17 29.40 -2.02
C PRO A 197 8.34 30.01 -2.81
N SER A 198 8.96 31.04 -2.24
CA SER A 198 10.19 31.63 -2.81
C SER A 198 11.24 30.54 -3.08
N MET A 199 12.11 30.73 -4.08
CA MET A 199 13.10 29.73 -4.50
C MET A 199 13.91 29.17 -3.32
N TRP A 200 14.38 30.04 -2.43
CA TRP A 200 15.15 29.65 -1.24
C TRP A 200 14.34 28.81 -0.26
N LEU A 201 13.09 29.20 0.00
CA LEU A 201 12.19 28.43 0.86
C LEU A 201 11.85 27.07 0.23
N THR A 202 11.66 27.00 -1.09
CA THR A 202 11.50 25.74 -1.83
C THR A 202 12.70 24.82 -1.62
N ILE A 203 13.93 25.32 -1.78
CA ILE A 203 15.16 24.54 -1.57
C ILE A 203 15.21 23.99 -0.13
N ILE A 204 14.90 24.82 0.87
CA ILE A 204 14.87 24.41 2.27
C ILE A 204 13.80 23.33 2.50
N LEU A 205 12.56 23.56 2.05
CA LEU A 205 11.45 22.63 2.24
C LEU A 205 11.70 21.29 1.55
N VAL A 206 12.21 21.30 0.32
CA VAL A 206 12.61 20.08 -0.40
C VAL A 206 13.72 19.35 0.35
N GLY A 207 14.75 20.06 0.82
CA GLY A 207 15.81 19.48 1.65
C GLY A 207 15.25 18.81 2.90
N VAL A 208 14.33 19.47 3.61
CA VAL A 208 13.64 18.90 4.77
C VAL A 208 12.84 17.65 4.39
N VAL A 209 12.08 17.68 3.30
CA VAL A 209 11.29 16.52 2.84
C VAL A 209 12.21 15.36 2.51
N VAL A 210 13.28 15.57 1.74
CA VAL A 210 14.24 14.50 1.38
C VAL A 210 14.90 13.87 2.61
N LEU A 211 15.17 14.66 3.65
CA LEU A 211 15.76 14.17 4.89
C LEU A 211 14.75 13.51 5.85
N THR A 212 13.46 13.87 5.78
CA THR A 212 12.45 13.49 6.78
C THR A 212 11.30 12.64 6.25
N TRP A 213 11.14 12.45 4.93
CA TRP A 213 9.98 11.76 4.34
C TRP A 213 9.74 10.37 4.90
N ARG A 214 10.80 9.61 5.19
CA ARG A 214 10.66 8.29 5.83
C ARG A 214 10.08 8.38 7.23
N ARG A 215 10.52 9.36 8.03
CA ARG A 215 10.01 9.59 9.39
C ARG A 215 8.56 10.04 9.36
N LEU A 216 8.22 10.96 8.45
CA LEU A 216 6.86 11.44 8.25
C LEU A 216 5.94 10.32 7.74
N GLY A 217 6.39 9.50 6.81
CA GLY A 217 5.64 8.34 6.34
C GLY A 217 5.39 7.32 7.44
N MET A 218 6.39 7.02 8.28
CA MET A 218 6.21 6.17 9.46
C MET A 218 5.23 6.76 10.47
N LEU A 219 5.24 8.08 10.67
CA LEU A 219 4.26 8.77 11.49
C LEU A 219 2.85 8.67 10.91
N LEU A 220 2.68 8.89 9.60
CA LEU A 220 1.39 8.73 8.91
C LEU A 220 0.88 7.30 9.01
N GLN A 221 1.76 6.30 8.90
CA GLN A 221 1.40 4.92 9.17
C GLN A 221 0.92 4.72 10.61
N ALA A 222 1.67 5.26 11.57
CA ALA A 222 1.35 5.11 12.98
C ALA A 222 0.03 5.80 13.37
N LEU A 223 -0.26 6.97 12.79
CA LEU A 223 -1.43 7.76 13.15
C LEU A 223 -2.67 7.34 12.36
N PHE A 224 -2.53 7.14 11.04
CA PHE A 224 -3.68 7.09 10.14
C PHE A 224 -3.84 5.76 9.39
N THR A 225 -2.77 5.24 8.78
CA THR A 225 -2.96 4.12 7.85
C THR A 225 -2.85 2.74 8.49
N THR A 226 -2.45 2.64 9.76
CA THR A 226 -2.38 1.36 10.50
C THR A 226 -3.07 1.43 11.86
N LYS A 227 -3.63 0.31 12.31
CA LYS A 227 -4.14 0.08 13.67
C LYS A 227 -3.61 -1.23 14.23
N ASN A 228 -3.81 -1.44 15.53
CA ASN A 228 -3.72 -2.80 16.06
C ASN A 228 -4.84 -3.65 15.44
N PRO A 229 -4.51 -4.83 14.88
CA PRO A 229 -5.49 -5.65 14.20
C PRO A 229 -6.42 -6.35 15.20
N THR A 230 -7.67 -6.56 14.79
CA THR A 230 -8.58 -7.48 15.48
C THR A 230 -8.15 -8.93 15.26
N PRO A 231 -8.64 -9.90 16.06
CA PRO A 231 -8.32 -11.32 15.86
C PRO A 231 -8.62 -11.81 14.43
N LYS A 232 -9.75 -11.40 13.84
CA LYS A 232 -10.12 -11.73 12.46
C LYS A 232 -9.12 -11.17 11.44
N GLN A 233 -8.66 -9.93 11.63
CA GLN A 233 -7.69 -9.29 10.75
C GLN A 233 -6.32 -9.95 10.86
N LEU A 234 -5.90 -10.29 12.07
CA LEU A 234 -4.68 -11.04 12.34
C LEU A 234 -4.72 -12.42 11.69
N GLU A 235 -5.84 -13.14 11.82
CA GLU A 235 -6.02 -14.46 11.20
C GLU A 235 -5.94 -14.38 9.68
N SER A 236 -6.58 -13.37 9.07
CA SER A 236 -6.48 -13.11 7.63
C SER A 236 -5.03 -12.91 7.19
N ALA A 237 -4.25 -12.14 7.95
CA ALA A 237 -2.83 -11.92 7.65
C ALA A 237 -1.99 -13.20 7.83
N LEU A 238 -2.22 -13.96 8.91
CA LEU A 238 -1.53 -15.22 9.15
C LEU A 238 -1.80 -16.23 8.04
N ARG A 239 -3.05 -16.32 7.58
CA ARG A 239 -3.44 -17.17 6.45
C ARG A 239 -2.69 -16.77 5.18
N ALA A 240 -2.71 -15.47 4.84
CA ALA A 240 -1.98 -14.94 3.69
C ALA A 240 -0.47 -15.24 3.77
N GLY A 241 0.13 -15.10 4.95
CA GLY A 241 1.55 -15.40 5.18
C GLY A 241 1.89 -16.87 5.02
N ARG A 242 1.06 -17.77 5.57
CA ARG A 242 1.25 -19.22 5.43
C ARG A 242 1.07 -19.69 4.00
N GLU A 243 0.06 -19.19 3.30
CA GLU A 243 -0.15 -19.49 1.88
C GLU A 243 1.02 -19.01 1.03
N LEU A 244 1.52 -17.79 1.26
CA LEU A 244 2.69 -17.27 0.55
C LEU A 244 3.93 -18.14 0.77
N LEU A 245 4.20 -18.52 2.02
CA LEU A 245 5.35 -19.36 2.35
C LEU A 245 5.21 -20.78 1.78
N ALA A 246 4.00 -21.36 1.81
CA ALA A 246 3.74 -22.66 1.20
C ALA A 246 4.04 -22.64 -0.30
N HIS A 247 3.48 -21.68 -1.05
CA HIS A 247 3.77 -21.52 -2.47
C HIS A 247 5.24 -21.24 -2.75
N TYR A 248 5.92 -20.51 -1.87
CA TYR A 248 7.36 -20.27 -1.98
C TYR A 248 8.16 -21.57 -1.74
N HIS A 249 7.82 -22.37 -0.73
CA HIS A 249 8.51 -23.64 -0.45
C HIS A 249 8.33 -24.68 -1.55
N GLU A 250 7.20 -24.65 -2.26
CA GLU A 250 7.00 -25.50 -3.45
C GLU A 250 7.99 -25.15 -4.58
N ARG A 251 8.33 -23.86 -4.76
CA ARG A 251 9.23 -23.40 -5.84
C ARG A 251 10.09 -22.18 -5.43
N PRO A 252 11.07 -22.32 -4.52
CA PRO A 252 11.73 -21.19 -3.84
C PRO A 252 12.58 -20.30 -4.76
N ASN A 253 13.04 -20.84 -5.89
CA ASN A 253 13.85 -20.12 -6.88
C ASN A 253 13.09 -19.81 -8.17
N TYR A 254 11.76 -19.88 -8.15
CA TYR A 254 10.96 -19.54 -9.31
C TYR A 254 11.10 -18.07 -9.67
N ARG A 255 11.47 -17.80 -10.92
CA ARG A 255 11.54 -16.46 -11.49
C ARG A 255 10.40 -16.34 -12.51
N PRO A 256 9.30 -15.64 -12.18
CA PRO A 256 8.22 -15.44 -13.12
C PRO A 256 8.69 -14.56 -14.29
N PRO A 257 8.03 -14.66 -15.47
CA PRO A 257 8.13 -13.64 -16.50
C PRO A 257 7.77 -12.26 -15.93
N PHE A 258 8.37 -11.19 -16.49
CA PHE A 258 8.16 -9.82 -16.02
C PHE A 258 6.69 -9.43 -15.89
N VAL A 259 5.85 -9.80 -16.86
CA VAL A 259 4.40 -9.49 -16.84
C VAL A 259 3.70 -10.13 -15.65
N VAL A 260 4.05 -11.37 -15.32
CA VAL A 260 3.50 -12.08 -14.17
C VAL A 260 4.00 -11.46 -12.87
N ALA A 261 5.29 -11.09 -12.80
CA ALA A 261 5.84 -10.39 -11.65
C ALA A 261 5.10 -9.07 -11.39
N LEU A 262 4.83 -8.30 -12.46
CA LEU A 262 4.10 -7.04 -12.39
C LEU A 262 2.65 -7.23 -11.95
N TRP A 263 1.95 -8.24 -12.49
CA TRP A 263 0.60 -8.61 -12.07
C TRP A 263 0.54 -8.98 -10.59
N ASN A 264 1.54 -9.73 -10.12
CA ASN A 264 1.69 -10.15 -8.73
C ASN A 264 2.03 -9.00 -7.77
N MET A 265 2.30 -7.78 -8.26
CA MET A 265 2.44 -6.62 -7.37
C MET A 265 1.08 -6.09 -6.90
N GLY A 266 -0.02 -6.43 -7.59
CA GLY A 266 -1.38 -6.03 -7.25
C GLY A 266 -1.77 -4.59 -7.63
N PHE A 267 -0.83 -3.78 -8.12
CA PHE A 267 -1.07 -2.39 -8.50
C PHE A 267 -2.02 -2.26 -9.69
N ILE A 268 -1.94 -3.15 -10.70
CA ILE A 268 -2.80 -3.08 -11.88
C ILE A 268 -4.27 -3.23 -11.48
N GLN A 269 -4.57 -4.19 -10.62
CA GLN A 269 -5.90 -4.47 -10.10
C GLN A 269 -6.43 -3.29 -9.28
N ALA A 270 -5.60 -2.74 -8.38
CA ALA A 270 -5.95 -1.57 -7.60
C ALA A 270 -6.18 -0.33 -8.48
N PHE A 271 -5.33 -0.06 -9.47
CA PHE A 271 -5.54 1.06 -10.40
C PHE A 271 -6.80 0.87 -11.25
N ALA A 272 -7.10 -0.35 -11.69
CA ALA A 272 -8.35 -0.64 -12.39
C ALA A 272 -9.57 -0.31 -11.51
N GLY A 273 -9.59 -0.77 -10.25
CA GLY A 273 -10.68 -0.46 -9.31
C GLY A 273 -10.84 1.01 -9.02
N PHE A 274 -9.72 1.72 -8.85
CA PHE A 274 -9.71 3.16 -8.69
C PHE A 274 -10.29 3.87 -9.92
N GLY A 275 -9.76 3.53 -11.10
CA GLY A 275 -10.17 4.13 -12.38
C GLY A 275 -11.64 3.90 -12.69
N THR A 276 -12.16 2.70 -12.43
CA THR A 276 -13.59 2.39 -12.59
C THR A 276 -14.46 3.28 -11.70
N MET A 277 -14.15 3.38 -10.40
CA MET A 277 -14.95 4.22 -9.50
C MET A 277 -14.83 5.71 -9.84
N HIS A 278 -13.66 6.16 -10.26
CA HIS A 278 -13.47 7.53 -10.72
C HIS A 278 -14.31 7.83 -11.97
N PHE A 279 -14.27 6.94 -12.97
CA PHE A 279 -15.08 7.08 -14.18
C PHE A 279 -16.58 7.11 -13.87
N LEU A 280 -17.06 6.21 -13.01
CA LEU A 280 -18.45 6.21 -12.57
C LEU A 280 -18.83 7.53 -11.87
N GLY A 281 -17.96 8.06 -11.00
CA GLY A 281 -18.19 9.36 -10.35
C GLY A 281 -18.31 10.53 -11.33
N VAL A 282 -17.47 10.55 -12.38
CA VAL A 282 -17.55 11.56 -13.45
C VAL A 282 -18.84 11.42 -14.24
N VAL A 283 -19.21 10.20 -14.64
CA VAL A 283 -20.46 9.92 -15.37
C VAL A 283 -21.68 10.33 -14.53
N CYS A 284 -21.71 9.97 -13.24
CA CYS A 284 -22.80 10.37 -12.35
C CYS A 284 -22.93 11.89 -12.25
N SER A 285 -21.80 12.61 -12.11
CA SER A 285 -21.81 14.08 -12.05
C SER A 285 -22.36 14.66 -13.35
N TRP A 286 -21.88 14.17 -14.50
CA TRP A 286 -22.38 14.58 -15.81
C TRP A 286 -23.89 14.35 -15.98
N ILE A 287 -24.41 13.18 -15.57
CA ILE A 287 -25.86 12.89 -15.64
C ILE A 287 -26.66 13.86 -14.77
N ILE A 288 -26.19 14.14 -13.54
CA ILE A 288 -26.88 15.06 -12.63
C ILE A 288 -26.97 16.46 -13.26
N ASP A 289 -25.87 16.96 -13.80
CA ASP A 289 -25.78 18.29 -14.40
C ASP A 289 -26.64 18.44 -15.67
N HIS A 290 -26.85 17.36 -16.43
CA HIS A 290 -27.54 17.42 -17.73
C HIS A 290 -29.01 16.98 -17.69
N PHE A 291 -29.42 16.20 -16.68
CA PHE A 291 -30.76 15.59 -16.66
C PHE A 291 -31.54 15.78 -15.35
N ILE A 292 -30.89 16.18 -14.26
CA ILE A 292 -31.55 16.27 -12.94
C ILE A 292 -31.65 17.71 -12.45
N VAL A 293 -30.63 18.54 -12.71
CA VAL A 293 -30.65 19.98 -12.41
C VAL A 293 -31.24 20.73 -13.61
N VAL A 294 -32.56 20.57 -13.82
CA VAL A 294 -33.40 21.42 -14.69
C VAL A 294 -34.52 22.02 -13.84
#